data_AF-A0A950HCR9-F1
#
_entry.id   AF-A0A950HCR9-F1
#
_cell.length_a   1.000
_cell.length_b   1.000
_cell.length_c   1.000
_cell.angle_alpha   90.00
_cell.angle_beta   90.00
_cell.angle_gamma   90.00
#
_symmetry.space_group_name_H-M   'P 1'
#
loop_
_entity.id
_entity.type
_entity.pdbx_description
1 polymer ?
#
loop_
_entity_poly.entity_id
_entity_poly.type
_entity_poly.pdbx_seq_one_letter_code
_entity_poly.pdbx_strand_id
1 'polypeptide(L)'
;MVIDCEEVWREVSNYLEGESGPAMCAAIEDHLRGCKRCVAVVNGTRNIIRLYGEERIMEVRAGYSERLRHRLETSLPLRRGTLFGWMVAFAAAAMLLVAFEIGSSSAFTRPYLRSAHAQPAARAIPADLAVVVTDEAKIFHLPGCGVIHHRSTERTLTAAEAEREGYVPCVRCLRKYVNVTRSSYGTGAAGLPGDVPSNAPAQVLLFSHQ
;
A
#
# COMPACT_ATOMS: atom_id res chain seq x y z
N MET A 1 -9.32 -43.92 -23.25
CA MET A 1 -9.35 -45.31 -22.75
C MET A 1 -10.62 -45.91 -23.32
N VAL A 2 -10.51 -46.95 -24.15
CA VAL A 2 -11.70 -47.57 -24.75
C VAL A 2 -12.18 -48.64 -23.78
N ILE A 3 -13.32 -48.40 -23.14
CA ILE A 3 -13.99 -49.37 -22.26
C ILE A 3 -15.11 -50.06 -23.04
N ASP A 4 -15.40 -51.31 -22.70
CA ASP A 4 -16.46 -52.09 -23.32
C ASP A 4 -17.82 -51.96 -22.60
N CYS A 5 -18.84 -52.63 -23.12
CA CYS A 5 -20.19 -52.57 -22.54
C CYS A 5 -20.25 -53.21 -21.14
N GLU A 6 -19.49 -54.28 -20.89
CA GLU A 6 -19.52 -55.02 -19.63
C GLU A 6 -18.92 -54.17 -18.51
N GLU A 7 -17.83 -53.47 -18.81
CA GLU A 7 -17.20 -52.53 -17.90
C GLU A 7 -18.11 -51.34 -17.59
N VAL A 8 -18.82 -50.79 -18.59
CA VAL A 8 -19.84 -49.75 -18.37
C VAL A 8 -20.96 -50.25 -17.46
N TRP A 9 -21.44 -51.49 -17.64
CA TRP A 9 -22.51 -52.04 -16.80
C TRP A 9 -22.04 -52.31 -15.37
N ARG A 10 -20.79 -52.71 -15.18
CA ARG A 10 -20.20 -52.89 -13.84
C ARG A 10 -20.07 -51.57 -13.10
N GLU A 11 -19.69 -50.50 -13.80
CA GLU A 11 -19.50 -49.17 -13.21
C GLU A 11 -20.74 -48.28 -13.21
N VAL A 12 -21.87 -48.72 -13.78
CA VAL A 12 -23.04 -47.85 -13.97
C VAL A 12 -23.62 -47.34 -12.66
N SER A 13 -23.59 -48.14 -11.58
CA SER A 13 -24.10 -47.72 -10.26
C SER A 13 -23.25 -46.58 -9.71
N ASN A 14 -21.94 -46.80 -9.62
CA ASN A 14 -20.96 -45.81 -9.15
C ASN A 14 -21.02 -44.53 -9.98
N TYR A 15 -21.19 -44.66 -11.31
CA TYR A 15 -21.31 -43.52 -12.22
C TYR A 15 -22.59 -42.70 -11.97
N LEU A 16 -23.72 -43.37 -11.71
CA LEU A 16 -24.99 -42.69 -11.42
C LEU A 16 -25.00 -42.04 -10.03
N GLU A 17 -24.25 -42.60 -9.08
CA GLU A 17 -24.11 -42.08 -7.71
C GLU A 17 -22.99 -41.03 -7.57
N GLY A 18 -22.19 -40.83 -8.62
CA GLY A 18 -21.09 -39.86 -8.63
C GLY A 18 -19.84 -40.32 -7.88
N GLU A 19 -19.72 -41.62 -7.61
CA GLU A 19 -18.58 -42.24 -6.91
C GLU A 19 -17.45 -42.69 -7.86
N SER A 20 -17.69 -42.62 -9.16
CA SER A 20 -16.65 -42.88 -10.17
C SER A 20 -15.65 -41.71 -10.27
N GLY A 21 -14.36 -42.04 -10.34
CA GLY A 21 -13.31 -41.05 -10.58
C GLY A 21 -13.42 -40.35 -11.95
N PRO A 22 -12.86 -39.15 -12.13
CA PRO A 22 -13.06 -38.31 -13.31
C PRO A 22 -12.62 -38.97 -14.63
N ALA A 23 -11.56 -39.79 -14.59
CA ALA A 23 -11.09 -40.53 -15.77
C ALA A 23 -12.08 -41.64 -16.21
N MET A 24 -12.72 -42.31 -15.25
CA MET A 24 -13.71 -43.35 -15.52
C MET A 24 -15.00 -42.72 -16.06
N CYS A 25 -15.45 -41.59 -15.49
CA CYS A 25 -16.60 -40.84 -16.01
C CYS A 25 -16.39 -40.43 -17.48
N ALA A 26 -15.22 -39.90 -17.82
CA ALA A 26 -14.91 -39.52 -19.20
C ALA A 26 -14.92 -40.74 -20.16
N ALA A 27 -14.41 -41.89 -19.72
CA ALA A 27 -14.42 -43.11 -20.52
C ALA A 27 -15.86 -43.65 -20.74
N ILE A 28 -16.70 -43.60 -19.71
CA ILE A 28 -18.13 -43.96 -19.80
C ILE A 28 -18.86 -43.01 -20.75
N GLU A 29 -18.67 -41.71 -20.61
CA GLU A 29 -19.30 -40.71 -21.48
C GLU A 29 -18.89 -40.88 -22.95
N ASP A 30 -17.61 -41.18 -23.21
CA ASP A 30 -17.12 -41.46 -24.56
C ASP A 30 -17.78 -42.72 -25.14
N HIS A 31 -17.87 -43.81 -24.36
CA HIS A 31 -18.57 -45.04 -24.77
C HIS A 31 -20.06 -44.79 -25.05
N LEU A 32 -20.74 -43.99 -24.23
CA LEU A 32 -22.16 -43.67 -24.39
C LEU A 32 -22.45 -42.87 -25.67
N ARG A 33 -21.49 -42.10 -26.19
CA ARG A 33 -21.64 -41.43 -27.50
C ARG A 33 -21.74 -42.42 -28.66
N GLY A 34 -21.08 -43.58 -28.55
CA GLY A 34 -21.01 -44.59 -29.60
C GLY A 34 -21.98 -45.78 -29.43
N CYS A 35 -22.46 -46.06 -28.22
CA CYS A 35 -23.23 -47.27 -27.92
C CYS A 35 -24.68 -47.00 -27.48
N LYS A 36 -25.64 -47.19 -28.39
CA LYS A 36 -27.08 -47.04 -28.11
C LYS A 36 -27.60 -47.96 -26.99
N ARG A 37 -27.03 -49.16 -26.84
CA ARG A 37 -27.44 -50.13 -25.82
C ARG A 37 -27.10 -49.64 -24.42
N CYS A 38 -25.89 -49.13 -24.21
CA CYS A 38 -25.47 -48.57 -22.93
C CYS A 38 -26.23 -47.29 -22.60
N VAL A 39 -26.53 -46.44 -23.60
CA VAL A 39 -27.41 -45.26 -23.40
C VAL A 39 -28.79 -45.68 -22.88
N ALA A 40 -29.39 -46.72 -23.47
CA ALA A 40 -30.69 -47.23 -23.02
C ALA A 40 -30.63 -47.77 -21.58
N VAL A 41 -29.56 -48.48 -21.21
CA VAL A 41 -29.35 -48.98 -19.84
C VAL A 41 -29.24 -47.83 -18.84
N VAL A 42 -28.31 -46.89 -19.07
CA VAL A 42 -28.08 -45.75 -18.17
C VAL A 42 -29.34 -44.90 -18.00
N ASN A 43 -30.01 -44.57 -19.09
CA ASN A 43 -31.24 -43.78 -19.04
C ASN A 43 -32.41 -44.55 -18.42
N GLY A 44 -32.51 -45.86 -18.68
CA GLY A 44 -33.50 -46.73 -18.04
C GLY A 44 -33.34 -46.76 -16.53
N THR A 45 -32.10 -46.93 -16.03
CA THR A 45 -31.81 -46.91 -14.60
C THR A 45 -32.12 -45.54 -13.98
N ARG A 46 -31.73 -44.43 -14.62
CA ARG A 46 -32.12 -43.07 -14.17
C ARG A 46 -33.63 -42.89 -14.10
N ASN A 47 -34.36 -43.42 -15.08
CA ASN A 47 -35.80 -43.34 -15.11
C ASN A 47 -36.43 -44.15 -13.96
N ILE A 48 -35.93 -45.36 -13.69
CA ILE A 48 -36.39 -46.18 -12.55
C ILE A 48 -36.12 -45.45 -11.22
N ILE A 49 -34.91 -44.90 -11.03
CA ILE A 49 -34.55 -44.11 -9.84
C ILE A 49 -35.53 -42.95 -9.67
N ARG A 50 -35.86 -42.25 -10.76
CA ARG A 50 -36.84 -41.16 -10.73
C ARG A 50 -38.23 -41.64 -10.34
N LEU A 51 -38.73 -42.70 -10.96
CA LEU A 51 -40.06 -43.26 -10.66
C LEU A 51 -40.19 -43.67 -9.18
N TYR A 52 -39.19 -44.36 -8.63
CA TYR A 52 -39.15 -44.73 -7.21
C TYR A 52 -38.91 -43.53 -6.27
N GLY A 53 -38.19 -42.52 -6.73
CA GLY A 53 -37.94 -41.29 -5.97
C GLY A 53 -39.20 -40.42 -5.84
N GLU A 54 -40.02 -40.39 -6.88
CA GLU A 54 -41.24 -39.58 -6.95
C GLU A 54 -42.37 -40.17 -6.09
N GLU A 55 -42.37 -41.49 -5.85
CA GLU A 55 -43.37 -42.18 -5.01
C GLU A 55 -43.11 -42.06 -3.49
N ARG A 56 -42.05 -41.37 -3.07
CA ARG A 56 -41.84 -40.95 -1.69
C ARG A 56 -42.09 -39.45 -1.51
N ILE A 57 -43.28 -39.02 -1.91
CA ILE A 57 -43.94 -37.89 -1.22
C ILE A 57 -44.32 -38.43 0.16
N MET A 58 -43.34 -38.48 1.07
CA MET A 58 -43.65 -38.52 2.49
C MET A 58 -44.51 -37.28 2.73
N GLU A 59 -45.80 -37.47 3.02
CA GLU A 59 -46.66 -36.35 3.40
C GLU A 59 -46.01 -35.67 4.60
N VAL A 60 -45.39 -34.54 4.31
CA VAL A 60 -44.63 -33.85 5.32
C VAL A 60 -45.66 -33.33 6.33
N ARG A 61 -45.57 -33.77 7.59
CA ARG A 61 -46.56 -33.42 8.62
C ARG A 61 -46.88 -31.93 8.55
N ALA A 62 -48.18 -31.60 8.58
CA ALA A 62 -48.67 -30.24 8.50
C ALA A 62 -47.79 -29.26 9.32
N GLY A 63 -47.41 -28.16 8.67
CA GLY A 63 -46.55 -27.13 9.25
C GLY A 63 -45.05 -27.44 9.30
N TYR A 64 -44.54 -28.53 8.70
CA TYR A 64 -43.09 -28.75 8.59
C TYR A 64 -42.39 -27.62 7.83
N SER A 65 -42.93 -27.20 6.68
CA SER A 65 -42.36 -26.11 5.90
C SER A 65 -42.27 -24.82 6.71
N GLU A 66 -43.26 -24.56 7.56
CA GLU A 66 -43.30 -23.39 8.44
C GLU A 66 -42.26 -23.50 9.56
N ARG A 67 -42.18 -24.66 10.24
CA ARG A 67 -41.16 -24.92 11.25
C ARG A 67 -39.74 -24.87 10.67
N LEU A 68 -39.56 -25.36 9.44
CA LEU A 68 -38.28 -25.31 8.73
C LEU A 68 -37.91 -23.88 8.38
N ARG A 69 -38.85 -23.11 7.81
CA ARG A 69 -38.65 -21.69 7.47
C ARG A 69 -38.29 -20.88 8.71
N HIS A 70 -39.06 -21.05 9.78
CA HIS A 70 -38.77 -20.43 11.06
C HIS A 70 -37.38 -20.79 11.58
N ARG A 71 -36.99 -22.07 11.50
CA ARG A 71 -35.62 -22.48 11.91
C ARG A 71 -34.55 -21.85 11.04
N LEU A 72 -34.74 -21.80 9.73
CA LEU A 72 -33.79 -21.18 8.81
C LEU A 72 -33.64 -19.69 9.10
N GLU A 73 -34.73 -18.97 9.31
CA GLU A 73 -34.70 -17.55 9.67
C GLU A 73 -34.01 -17.30 11.01
N THR A 74 -34.21 -18.18 12.00
CA THR A 74 -33.53 -18.05 13.29
C THR A 74 -32.05 -18.47 13.27
N SER A 75 -31.68 -19.41 12.40
CA SER A 75 -30.34 -20.04 12.43
C SER A 75 -29.39 -19.40 11.41
N LEU A 76 -29.93 -18.83 10.33
CA LEU A 76 -29.13 -18.08 9.39
C LEU A 76 -28.86 -16.70 10.00
N PRO A 77 -27.59 -16.28 10.13
CA PRO A 77 -27.30 -14.91 10.46
C PRO A 77 -27.91 -14.06 9.36
N LEU A 78 -28.96 -13.28 9.68
CA LEU A 78 -29.54 -12.34 8.73
C LEU A 78 -28.38 -11.59 8.07
N ARG A 79 -28.35 -11.63 6.74
CA ARG A 79 -27.41 -10.87 5.92
C ARG A 79 -27.45 -9.43 6.45
N ARG A 80 -26.40 -9.02 7.18
CA ARG A 80 -26.24 -7.66 7.71
C ARG A 80 -26.60 -6.73 6.56
N GLY A 81 -27.72 -6.02 6.70
CA GLY A 81 -28.31 -5.27 5.59
C GLY A 81 -27.28 -4.35 4.95
N THR A 82 -27.47 -4.05 3.67
CA THR A 82 -26.58 -3.21 2.87
C THR A 82 -26.16 -1.94 3.61
N LEU A 83 -27.04 -1.32 4.40
CA LEU A 83 -26.77 -0.12 5.18
C LEU A 83 -25.66 -0.28 6.23
N PHE A 84 -25.65 -1.38 7.00
CA PHE A 84 -24.58 -1.62 7.99
C PHE A 84 -23.26 -1.97 7.29
N GLY A 85 -23.33 -2.69 6.16
CA GLY A 85 -22.16 -2.93 5.32
C GLY A 85 -21.55 -1.63 4.78
N TRP A 86 -22.38 -0.71 4.30
CA TRP A 86 -21.95 0.61 3.82
C TRP A 86 -21.36 1.47 4.95
N MET A 87 -21.96 1.47 6.13
CA MET A 87 -21.42 2.19 7.30
C MET A 87 -20.02 1.72 7.69
N VAL A 88 -19.77 0.40 7.70
CA VAL A 88 -18.45 -0.16 7.99
C VAL A 88 -17.42 0.22 6.93
N ALA A 89 -17.81 0.20 5.65
CA ALA A 89 -16.94 0.60 4.55
C ALA A 89 -16.52 2.09 4.66
N PHE A 90 -17.47 2.98 4.96
CA PHE A 90 -17.17 4.41 5.17
C PHE A 90 -16.26 4.64 6.38
N ALA A 91 -16.50 3.95 7.50
CA ALA A 91 -15.66 4.07 8.69
C ALA A 91 -14.21 3.64 8.42
N ALA A 92 -14.02 2.54 7.69
CA ALA A 92 -12.69 2.07 7.30
C ALA A 92 -11.98 3.05 6.36
N ALA A 93 -12.69 3.59 5.37
CA ALA A 93 -12.14 4.60 4.46
C ALA A 93 -11.73 5.88 5.20
N ALA A 94 -12.55 6.35 6.15
CA ALA A 94 -12.23 7.52 6.97
C ALA A 94 -10.96 7.31 7.81
N MET A 95 -10.78 6.13 8.43
CA MET A 95 -9.56 5.83 9.19
C MET A 95 -8.30 5.87 8.31
N LEU A 96 -8.37 5.34 7.09
CA LEU A 96 -7.22 5.36 6.17
C LEU A 96 -6.85 6.77 5.72
N LEU A 97 -7.83 7.62 5.43
CA LEU A 97 -7.59 9.01 5.05
C LEU A 97 -6.96 9.81 6.20
N VAL A 98 -7.44 9.62 7.43
CA VAL A 98 -6.86 10.26 8.61
C VAL A 98 -5.41 9.80 8.84
N ALA A 99 -5.14 8.51 8.70
CA ALA A 99 -3.77 7.98 8.85
C ALA A 99 -2.82 8.53 7.78
N PHE A 100 -3.30 8.71 6.55
CA PHE A 100 -2.50 9.28 5.46
C PHE A 100 -2.12 10.74 5.72
N GLU A 101 -3.06 11.58 6.18
CA GLU A 101 -2.78 12.99 6.51
C GLU A 101 -1.83 13.16 7.70
N ILE A 102 -1.93 12.28 8.70
CA ILE A 102 -0.98 12.27 9.82
C ILE A 102 0.40 11.78 9.37
N GLY A 103 0.46 10.83 8.43
CA GLY A 103 1.73 10.32 7.89
C GLY A 103 2.43 11.27 6.92
N SER A 104 1.67 12.09 6.19
CA SER A 104 2.19 13.02 5.18
C SER A 104 2.71 14.34 5.80
N SER A 105 2.25 14.69 7.01
CA SER A 105 2.65 15.92 7.68
C SER A 105 4.07 15.80 8.25
N SER A 106 4.98 16.65 7.77
CA SER A 106 6.39 16.73 8.17
C SER A 106 6.62 17.06 9.66
N ALA A 107 5.54 17.25 10.44
CA ALA A 107 5.55 17.54 11.86
C ALA A 107 6.11 16.39 12.70
N PHE A 108 6.04 15.14 12.23
CA PHE A 108 6.56 13.98 12.96
C PHE A 108 8.04 13.66 12.67
N THR A 109 8.69 14.38 11.75
CA THR A 109 10.07 14.10 11.29
C THR A 109 11.09 15.10 11.80
N ARG A 110 11.00 15.53 13.06
CA ARG A 110 12.20 16.03 13.77
C ARG A 110 12.77 14.86 14.58
N PRO A 111 13.65 14.01 14.00
CA PRO A 111 14.30 12.99 14.78
C PRO A 111 15.01 13.64 15.97
N TYR A 112 14.74 13.14 17.17
CA TYR A 112 15.43 13.56 18.37
C TYR A 112 16.93 13.29 18.18
N LEU A 113 17.70 14.36 17.99
CA LEU A 113 19.15 14.28 17.79
C LEU A 113 19.77 13.76 19.09
N ARG A 114 20.28 12.53 19.07
CA ARG A 114 20.78 11.84 20.28
C ARG A 114 22.12 12.38 20.80
N SER A 115 22.80 13.24 20.04
CA SER A 115 24.07 13.84 20.45
C SER A 115 24.26 15.22 19.83
N ALA A 116 25.02 16.08 20.50
CA ALA A 116 25.42 17.38 19.96
C ALA A 116 26.20 17.25 18.64
N HIS A 117 26.93 16.14 18.44
CA HIS A 117 27.63 15.83 17.19
C HIS A 117 26.70 15.43 16.03
N ALA A 118 25.46 15.03 16.31
CA ALA A 118 24.44 14.76 15.30
C ALA A 118 23.70 16.02 14.86
N GLN A 119 23.95 17.18 15.49
CA GLN A 119 23.47 18.44 14.95
C GLN A 119 24.14 18.64 13.59
N PRO A 120 23.35 18.83 12.50
CA PRO A 120 23.93 19.20 11.22
C PRO A 120 24.78 20.44 11.48
N ALA A 121 26.06 20.38 11.12
CA ALA A 121 26.99 21.46 11.38
C ALA A 121 26.36 22.76 10.88
N ALA A 122 26.10 23.70 11.80
CA ALA A 122 25.60 25.01 11.45
C ALA A 122 26.50 25.55 10.32
N ARG A 123 25.91 25.75 9.13
CA ARG A 123 26.55 26.01 7.83
C ARG A 123 27.96 26.60 7.98
N ALA A 124 28.98 25.75 7.89
CA ALA A 124 30.37 26.19 7.95
C ALA A 124 30.83 26.92 6.68
N ILE A 125 29.99 26.90 5.62
CA ILE A 125 30.22 27.54 4.33
C ILE A 125 29.10 28.58 4.12
N PRO A 126 29.42 29.84 3.77
CA PRO A 126 28.41 30.86 3.51
C PRO A 126 27.58 30.47 2.29
N ALA A 127 26.25 30.58 2.38
CA ALA A 127 25.33 30.17 1.33
C ALA A 127 25.54 30.95 0.01
N ASP A 128 25.95 32.21 0.14
CA ASP A 128 26.21 33.18 -0.91
C ASP A 128 27.65 33.17 -1.45
N LEU A 129 28.54 32.34 -0.89
CA LEU A 129 29.92 32.27 -1.33
C LEU A 129 30.02 31.78 -2.78
N ALA A 130 30.65 32.57 -3.65
CA ALA A 130 30.93 32.18 -5.02
C ALA A 130 31.96 31.02 -5.04
N VAL A 131 31.55 29.89 -5.62
CA VAL A 131 32.36 28.68 -5.78
C VAL A 131 32.38 28.26 -7.25
N VAL A 132 33.49 27.66 -7.66
CA VAL A 132 33.71 27.17 -9.02
C VAL A 132 33.39 25.68 -9.05
N VAL A 133 32.46 25.28 -9.92
CA VAL A 133 32.13 23.88 -10.21
C VAL A 133 32.62 23.51 -11.60
N THR A 134 32.93 22.22 -11.79
CA THR A 134 33.21 21.64 -13.09
C THR A 134 32.27 20.46 -13.31
N ASP A 135 31.85 20.20 -14.54
CA ASP A 135 30.78 19.22 -14.81
C ASP A 135 31.21 17.76 -14.62
N GLU A 136 32.52 17.49 -14.67
CA GLU A 136 33.06 16.13 -14.62
C GLU A 136 33.16 15.55 -13.20
N ALA A 137 33.33 16.42 -12.19
CA ALA A 137 33.39 16.02 -10.79
C ALA A 137 32.34 16.79 -10.01
N LYS A 138 31.49 16.10 -9.24
CA LYS A 138 30.50 16.71 -8.33
C LYS A 138 31.15 17.37 -7.11
N ILE A 139 32.20 18.18 -7.33
CA ILE A 139 32.99 18.87 -6.33
C ILE A 139 33.01 20.35 -6.68
N PHE A 140 32.77 21.22 -5.69
CA PHE A 140 32.95 22.66 -5.85
C PHE A 140 34.24 23.16 -5.16
N HIS A 141 34.90 24.12 -5.80
CA HIS A 141 36.21 24.67 -5.44
C HIS A 141 36.12 26.18 -5.18
N LEU A 142 37.09 26.73 -4.44
CA LEU A 142 37.28 28.19 -4.37
C LEU A 142 37.95 28.72 -5.66
N PRO A 143 37.64 29.96 -6.07
CA PRO A 143 38.39 30.65 -7.12
C PRO A 143 39.90 30.63 -6.82
N GLY A 144 40.71 30.12 -7.75
CA GLY A 144 42.16 30.00 -7.58
C GLY A 144 42.65 28.72 -6.88
N CYS A 145 41.81 27.69 -6.75
CA CYS A 145 42.29 26.37 -6.35
C CYS A 145 43.17 25.75 -7.46
N GLY A 146 44.38 25.30 -7.11
CA GLY A 146 45.31 24.68 -8.07
C GLY A 146 44.94 23.27 -8.53
N VAL A 147 43.75 22.78 -8.16
CA VAL A 147 43.26 21.41 -8.44
C VAL A 147 41.95 21.46 -9.23
N ILE A 148 41.68 22.57 -9.93
CA ILE A 148 40.53 22.66 -10.84
C ILE A 148 40.89 21.90 -12.12
N HIS A 149 40.28 20.75 -12.32
CA HIS A 149 40.42 19.97 -13.55
C HIS A 149 39.52 20.56 -14.64
N HIS A 150 39.99 20.63 -15.90
CA HIS A 150 39.22 21.10 -17.06
C HIS A 150 38.60 22.50 -16.90
N ARG A 151 39.48 23.51 -16.79
CA ARG A 151 39.13 24.94 -16.66
C ARG A 151 38.20 25.49 -17.77
N SER A 152 38.10 24.81 -18.91
CA SER A 152 37.23 25.19 -20.02
C SER A 152 35.74 25.00 -19.74
N THR A 153 35.36 24.18 -18.76
CA THR A 153 33.96 23.90 -18.37
C THR A 153 33.65 24.42 -16.97
N GLU A 154 34.41 25.41 -16.49
CA GLU A 154 34.21 25.97 -15.16
C GLU A 154 32.99 26.90 -15.13
N ARG A 155 32.08 26.68 -14.18
CA ARG A 155 30.93 27.56 -13.92
C ARG A 155 31.01 28.06 -12.49
N THR A 156 30.68 29.33 -12.27
CA THR A 156 30.64 29.91 -10.92
C THR A 156 29.20 29.93 -10.45
N LEU A 157 28.93 29.28 -9.33
CA LEU A 157 27.62 29.26 -8.66
C LEU A 157 27.80 29.66 -7.20
N THR A 158 26.71 29.99 -6.52
CA THR A 158 26.77 30.11 -5.06
C THR A 158 26.96 28.74 -4.41
N ALA A 159 27.59 28.68 -3.24
CA ALA A 159 27.77 27.43 -2.50
C ALA A 159 26.43 26.74 -2.22
N ALA A 160 25.37 27.52 -1.94
CA ALA A 160 24.02 26.97 -1.74
C ALA A 160 23.39 26.41 -3.01
N GLU A 161 23.67 26.99 -4.19
CA GLU A 161 23.24 26.42 -5.48
C GLU A 161 23.99 25.14 -5.79
N ALA A 162 25.30 25.14 -5.62
CA ALA A 162 26.13 23.95 -5.81
C ALA A 162 25.68 22.80 -4.90
N GLU A 163 25.41 23.06 -3.61
CA GLU A 163 24.89 22.05 -2.68
C GLU A 163 23.50 21.53 -3.09
N ARG A 164 22.60 22.40 -3.59
CA ARG A 164 21.27 21.98 -4.09
C ARG A 164 21.37 21.09 -5.33
N GLU A 165 22.34 21.37 -6.19
CA GLU A 165 22.63 20.54 -7.37
C GLU A 165 23.40 19.24 -7.01
N GLY A 166 23.76 19.07 -5.73
CA GLY A 166 24.40 17.87 -5.21
C GLY A 166 25.93 17.85 -5.36
N TYR A 167 26.56 19.00 -5.52
CA TYR A 167 28.01 19.15 -5.45
C TYR A 167 28.49 19.16 -3.99
N VAL A 168 29.63 18.54 -3.71
CA VAL A 168 30.26 18.51 -2.38
C VAL A 168 31.50 19.43 -2.31
N PRO A 169 31.83 20.00 -1.15
CA PRO A 169 33.00 20.89 -1.03
C PRO A 169 34.31 20.12 -1.22
N CYS A 170 35.26 20.72 -1.94
CA CYS A 170 36.62 20.19 -2.03
C CYS A 170 37.28 20.11 -0.63
N VAL A 171 37.67 18.90 -0.23
CA VAL A 171 38.31 18.63 1.08
C VAL A 171 39.62 19.39 1.29
N ARG A 172 40.37 19.71 0.22
CA ARG A 172 41.61 20.51 0.30
C ARG A 172 41.35 21.99 0.53
N CYS A 173 40.17 22.48 0.13
CA CYS A 173 39.74 23.85 0.32
C CYS A 173 38.97 24.07 1.63
N LEU A 174 38.66 22.99 2.37
CA LEU A 174 37.80 23.04 3.56
C LEU A 174 38.25 24.06 4.61
N ARG A 175 39.56 24.14 4.87
CA ARG A 175 40.12 25.14 5.79
C ARG A 175 39.92 26.58 5.32
N LYS A 176 39.93 26.82 4.00
CA LYS A 176 39.72 28.15 3.43
C LYS A 176 38.25 28.57 3.54
N TYR A 177 37.30 27.66 3.34
CA TYR A 177 35.87 27.95 3.53
C TYR A 177 35.59 28.44 4.97
N VAL A 178 36.19 27.79 5.96
CA VAL A 178 36.06 28.17 7.39
C VAL A 178 36.76 29.50 7.72
N ASN A 179 37.84 29.84 7.03
CA ASN A 179 38.51 31.12 7.25
C ASN A 179 37.71 32.29 6.65
N VAL A 180 37.06 32.10 5.50
CA VAL A 180 36.18 33.11 4.88
C VAL A 180 34.97 33.39 5.77
N THR A 181 34.39 32.36 6.41
CA THR A 181 33.32 32.57 7.41
C THR A 181 33.82 33.31 8.66
N ARG A 182 35.00 32.98 9.19
CA ARG A 182 35.56 33.73 10.35
C ARG A 182 35.85 35.20 10.03
N SER A 183 36.30 35.50 8.81
CA SER A 183 36.59 36.88 8.40
C SER A 183 35.33 37.71 8.17
N SER A 184 34.22 37.09 7.74
CA SER A 184 32.92 37.76 7.55
C SER A 184 32.15 37.97 8.86
N TYR A 185 32.36 37.14 9.89
CA TYR A 185 31.82 37.33 11.24
C TYR A 185 32.71 38.20 12.16
N GLY A 186 33.85 38.70 11.69
CA GLY A 186 34.75 39.59 12.44
C GLY A 186 34.29 41.05 12.54
N THR A 187 33.10 41.40 12.05
CA THR A 187 32.62 42.80 11.97
C THR A 187 31.30 43.08 12.69
N GLY A 188 30.76 42.14 13.49
CA GLY A 188 29.49 42.37 14.19
C GLY A 188 29.37 41.55 15.48
N ALA A 189 29.69 42.18 16.60
CA ALA A 189 29.59 41.60 17.94
C ALA A 189 28.14 41.47 18.43
N ALA A 190 27.93 40.41 19.23
CA ALA A 190 27.00 40.27 20.34
C ALA A 190 25.48 40.19 20.08
N GLY A 191 24.90 39.05 20.48
CA GLY A 191 23.47 38.95 20.81
C GLY A 191 22.87 37.56 20.59
N LEU A 192 22.97 36.67 21.59
CA LEU A 192 22.12 35.47 21.70
C LEU A 192 20.72 35.88 22.22
N PRO A 193 19.61 35.35 21.68
CA PRO A 193 18.27 35.64 22.18
C PRO A 193 17.76 34.54 23.12
N GLY A 194 17.23 34.94 24.27
CA GLY A 194 16.45 34.10 25.17
C GLY A 194 15.04 34.68 25.33
N ASP A 195 14.06 33.84 24.98
CA ASP A 195 12.72 33.73 25.56
C ASP A 195 11.67 34.83 25.31
N VAL A 196 10.66 34.46 24.51
CA VAL A 196 9.37 35.15 24.38
C VAL A 196 8.30 34.30 25.09
N PRO A 197 7.56 34.81 26.10
CA PRO A 197 6.39 34.11 26.61
C PRO A 197 5.12 34.52 25.86
N SER A 198 4.29 33.52 25.59
CA SER A 198 2.98 33.65 24.97
C SER A 198 1.93 34.12 25.98
N ASN A 199 1.25 35.23 25.71
CA ASN A 199 -0.15 35.38 26.11
C ASN A 199 -0.78 36.59 25.41
N ALA A 200 -1.88 36.34 24.70
CA ALA A 200 -2.89 37.34 24.39
C ALA A 200 -4.25 36.68 24.64
N PRO A 201 -5.20 37.42 25.19
CA PRO A 201 -6.29 37.79 24.30
C PRO A 201 -6.65 39.26 24.35
N ALA A 202 -7.08 39.74 23.19
CA ALA A 202 -7.53 41.09 22.90
C ALA A 202 -8.82 41.46 23.64
N GLN A 203 -8.87 42.67 24.20
CA GLN A 203 -10.11 43.47 24.22
C GLN A 203 -9.78 44.93 23.89
N VAL A 204 -10.50 45.39 22.88
CA VAL A 204 -10.62 46.75 22.37
C VAL A 204 -11.31 47.64 23.41
N LEU A 205 -10.87 48.88 23.58
CA LEU A 205 -11.74 50.06 23.76
C LEU A 205 -10.93 51.37 23.60
N LEU A 206 -11.58 52.32 22.91
CA LEU A 206 -11.13 53.66 22.51
C LEU A 206 -11.06 54.70 23.66
N PHE A 207 -10.56 55.90 23.30
CA PHE A 207 -10.55 57.23 23.96
C PHE A 207 -9.22 57.60 24.64
N SER A 208 -8.39 58.54 24.15
CA SER A 208 -8.53 60.01 23.91
C SER A 208 -8.45 60.87 25.17
N HIS A 209 -7.52 61.84 25.14
CA HIS A 209 -7.19 62.91 26.12
C HIS A 209 -6.57 62.43 27.44
N GLN A 210 -5.47 63.00 27.95
CA GLN A 210 -4.93 64.36 27.88
C GLN A 210 -3.42 64.31 28.15
#